data_AF-A0A369JGP3-F1
#
_entry.id   AF-A0A369JGP3-F1
#
_cell.length_a   1.000
_cell.length_b   1.000
_cell.length_c   1.000
_cell.angle_alpha   90.00
_cell.angle_beta   90.00
_cell.angle_gamma   90.00
#
_symmetry.space_group_name_H-M   'P 1'
#
loop_
_entity.id
_entity.type
_entity.pdbx_description
1 polymer ?
#
loop_
_entity_poly.entity_id
_entity_poly.type
_entity_poly.pdbx_seq_one_letter_code
_entity_poly.pdbx_strand_id
1 'polypeptide(L)'
;MLRGRSQVVAKYYQGQLDHGKTFLNELVTLRRANDEAGVGHDGIDTDLLEKAFDRPPNKLSVRALEWFILEKCMRQGLGRSTAVGIQSAFTQYWSAMDGDLYAGQYEYDEETDTVTGCPARSPSIRSLIKTIFELDERDRAAQRLVARSKYFMLYFMSKLREFEEAAEASRGTDESLEDDAGIA
;
A
#
# COMPACT_ATOMS: atom_id res chain seq x y z
N MET A 1 -25.19 23.60 -3.11
CA MET A 1 -26.08 22.51 -2.64
C MET A 1 -25.34 21.18 -2.75
N LEU A 2 -24.82 20.64 -1.66
CA LEU A 2 -24.22 19.29 -1.63
C LEU A 2 -25.35 18.26 -1.47
N ARG A 3 -25.68 17.54 -2.55
CA ARG A 3 -26.68 16.45 -2.56
C ARG A 3 -26.25 15.30 -1.64
N GLY A 4 -26.89 15.20 -0.47
CA GLY A 4 -27.47 13.96 0.08
C GLY A 4 -26.58 12.73 0.32
N ARG A 5 -25.46 12.85 1.06
CA ARG A 5 -24.86 11.66 1.73
C ARG A 5 -25.10 11.73 3.23
N SER A 6 -25.45 10.59 3.82
CA SER A 6 -25.58 10.43 5.26
C SER A 6 -24.25 10.77 5.95
N GLN A 7 -24.30 11.46 7.09
CA GLN A 7 -23.12 11.75 7.92
C GLN A 7 -22.32 10.48 8.26
N VAL A 8 -23.01 9.34 8.37
CA VAL A 8 -22.40 8.03 8.61
C VAL A 8 -21.46 7.62 7.47
N VAL A 9 -21.87 7.84 6.21
CA VAL A 9 -21.07 7.49 5.03
C VAL A 9 -19.86 8.41 4.92
N ALA A 10 -20.04 9.70 5.19
CA ALA A 10 -18.93 10.66 5.19
C ALA A 10 -17.86 10.27 6.24
N LYS A 11 -18.29 9.93 7.46
CA LYS A 11 -17.39 9.45 8.52
C LYS A 11 -16.70 8.14 8.13
N TYR A 12 -17.44 7.21 7.54
CA TYR A 12 -16.87 5.94 7.06
C TYR A 12 -15.79 6.17 5.98
N TYR A 13 -16.04 7.05 5.01
CA TYR A 13 -15.06 7.35 3.96
C TYR A 13 -13.83 8.06 4.52
N GLN A 14 -14.02 9.02 5.42
CA GLN A 14 -12.89 9.65 6.10
C GLN A 14 -12.03 8.61 6.82
N GLY A 15 -12.66 7.67 7.54
CA GLY A 15 -11.93 6.58 8.19
C GLY A 15 -11.12 5.71 7.21
N GLN A 16 -11.63 5.45 6.00
CA GLN A 16 -10.84 4.72 4.99
C GLN A 16 -9.64 5.52 4.49
N LEU A 17 -9.78 6.84 4.33
CA LEU A 17 -8.66 7.72 3.96
C LEU A 17 -7.60 7.76 5.06
N ASP A 18 -8.02 7.89 6.32
CA ASP A 18 -7.12 7.93 7.48
C ASP A 18 -6.35 6.60 7.62
N HIS A 19 -7.03 5.47 7.47
CA HIS A 19 -6.40 4.16 7.46
C HIS A 19 -5.44 3.98 6.28
N GLY A 20 -5.79 4.48 5.09
CA GLY A 20 -4.91 4.44 3.92
C GLY A 20 -3.63 5.24 4.15
N LYS A 21 -3.75 6.46 4.69
CA LYS A 21 -2.59 7.30 5.04
C LYS A 21 -1.72 6.68 6.13
N THR A 22 -2.34 6.07 7.14
CA THR A 22 -1.60 5.34 8.19
C THR A 22 -0.79 4.19 7.60
N PHE A 23 -1.43 3.35 6.76
CA PHE A 23 -0.75 2.27 6.05
C PHE A 23 0.41 2.79 5.19
N LEU A 24 0.19 3.87 4.43
CA LEU A 24 1.22 4.45 3.57
C LEU A 24 2.42 4.95 4.38
N ASN A 25 2.17 5.62 5.51
CA ASN A 25 3.23 6.09 6.40
C ASN A 25 4.03 4.94 7.02
N GLU A 26 3.36 3.86 7.43
CA GLU A 26 4.01 2.65 7.92
C GLU A 26 4.89 2.02 6.84
N LEU A 27 4.38 1.92 5.60
CA LEU A 27 5.13 1.41 4.46
C LEU A 27 6.36 2.28 4.16
N VAL A 28 6.21 3.60 4.11
CA VAL A 28 7.33 4.53 3.89
C VAL A 28 8.36 4.43 5.00
N THR A 29 7.92 4.31 6.25
CA THR A 29 8.82 4.11 7.40
C THR A 29 9.63 2.83 7.25
N LEU A 30 8.97 1.73 6.87
CA LEU A 30 9.64 0.46 6.59
C LEU A 30 10.65 0.60 5.45
N ARG A 31 10.28 1.25 4.35
CA ARG A 31 11.19 1.49 3.21
C ARG A 31 12.42 2.30 3.62
N ARG A 32 12.21 3.40 4.34
CA ARG A 32 13.31 4.24 4.85
C ARG A 32 14.23 3.49 5.82
N ALA A 33 13.67 2.62 6.66
CA ALA A 33 14.47 1.77 7.56
C ALA A 33 15.26 0.68 6.82
N ASN A 34 14.91 0.38 5.56
CA ASN A 34 15.62 -0.54 4.67
C ASN A 34 16.56 0.17 3.69
N ASP A 35 16.96 1.43 3.99
CA ASP A 35 17.77 2.29 3.12
C ASP A 35 17.16 2.54 1.73
N GLU A 36 15.85 2.37 1.58
CA GLU A 36 15.11 2.69 0.35
C GLU A 36 14.61 4.15 0.37
N ALA A 37 15.37 5.09 0.94
CA ALA A 37 15.08 6.52 0.81
C ALA A 37 15.33 6.99 -0.63
N GLY A 38 14.43 7.80 -1.20
CA GLY A 38 14.42 8.07 -2.64
C GLY A 38 14.03 6.83 -3.47
N VAL A 39 14.72 6.57 -4.59
CA VAL A 39 14.40 5.44 -5.47
C VAL A 39 14.99 4.14 -4.92
N GLY A 40 14.11 3.26 -4.42
CA GLY A 40 14.49 1.92 -3.95
C GLY A 40 14.94 0.98 -5.08
N HIS A 41 15.48 -0.18 -4.73
CA HIS A 41 15.95 -1.19 -5.70
C HIS A 41 14.83 -1.80 -6.55
N ASP A 42 13.58 -1.65 -6.11
CA ASP A 42 12.38 -2.00 -6.86
C ASP A 42 11.94 -0.90 -7.86
N GLY A 43 12.72 0.18 -7.98
CA GLY A 43 12.44 1.31 -8.85
C GLY A 43 11.37 2.26 -8.32
N ILE A 44 10.92 2.08 -7.08
CA ILE A 44 9.87 2.90 -6.48
C ILE A 44 10.51 4.04 -5.68
N ASP A 45 10.20 5.26 -6.10
CA ASP A 45 10.55 6.48 -5.37
C ASP A 45 9.70 6.59 -4.09
N THR A 46 10.34 6.37 -2.95
CA THR A 46 9.73 6.40 -1.62
C THR A 46 9.24 7.79 -1.23
N ASP A 47 9.90 8.86 -1.67
CA ASP A 47 9.50 10.23 -1.35
C ASP A 47 8.28 10.65 -2.20
N LEU A 48 8.18 10.12 -3.42
CA LEU A 48 6.96 10.24 -4.22
C LEU A 48 5.84 9.35 -3.68
N LEU A 49 6.18 8.15 -3.20
CA LEU A 49 5.24 7.20 -2.62
C LEU A 49 4.58 7.77 -1.36
N GLU A 50 5.33 8.44 -0.49
CA GLU A 50 4.81 9.13 0.71
C GLU A 50 3.66 10.08 0.39
N LYS A 51 3.70 10.72 -0.79
CA LYS A 51 2.71 11.67 -1.26
C LYS A 51 1.61 11.04 -2.11
N ALA A 52 1.59 9.71 -2.27
CA ALA A 52 0.67 9.02 -3.18
C ALA A 52 -0.82 9.21 -2.84
N PHE A 53 -1.15 9.53 -1.58
CA PHE A 53 -2.53 9.83 -1.15
C PHE A 53 -2.78 11.33 -0.88
N ASP A 54 -1.83 12.19 -1.23
CA ASP A 54 -1.96 13.64 -1.10
C ASP A 54 -2.65 14.28 -2.31
N ARG A 55 -2.62 15.62 -2.35
CA ARG A 55 -3.20 16.46 -3.40
C ARG A 55 -2.07 17.21 -4.11
N PRO A 56 -1.97 17.14 -5.44
CA PRO A 56 -2.70 16.27 -6.37
C PRO A 56 -2.25 14.78 -6.28
N PRO A 57 -3.03 13.83 -6.85
CA PRO A 57 -2.53 12.46 -7.05
C PRO A 57 -1.30 12.43 -7.96
N ASN A 58 -0.47 11.41 -7.79
CA ASN A 58 0.75 11.20 -8.56
C ASN A 58 0.78 9.78 -9.18
N LYS A 59 1.82 9.47 -9.95
CA LYS A 59 1.94 8.18 -10.67
C LYS A 59 1.93 6.94 -9.77
N LEU A 60 2.23 7.09 -8.48
CA LEU A 60 2.21 6.02 -7.49
C LEU A 60 0.86 5.90 -6.75
N SER A 61 -0.08 6.84 -6.94
CA SER A 61 -1.40 6.81 -6.29
C SER A 61 -2.20 5.53 -6.55
N VAL A 62 -2.16 5.01 -7.79
CA VAL A 62 -2.82 3.73 -8.13
C VAL A 62 -2.16 2.58 -7.38
N ARG A 63 -0.84 2.51 -7.41
CA ARG A 63 -0.07 1.42 -6.78
C ARG A 63 -0.25 1.40 -5.25
N ALA A 64 -0.17 2.57 -4.61
CA ALA A 64 -0.38 2.69 -3.17
C ALA A 64 -1.79 2.21 -2.78
N LEU A 65 -2.80 2.56 -3.58
CA LEU A 65 -4.18 2.12 -3.33
C LEU A 65 -4.35 0.62 -3.53
N GLU A 66 -3.72 0.03 -4.55
CA GLU A 66 -3.71 -1.44 -4.73
C GLU A 66 -3.14 -2.15 -3.51
N TRP A 67 -1.98 -1.70 -3.02
CA TRP A 67 -1.36 -2.29 -1.84
C TRP A 67 -2.22 -2.12 -0.59
N PHE A 68 -2.87 -0.96 -0.41
CA PHE A 68 -3.77 -0.76 0.71
C PHE A 68 -5.00 -1.69 0.65
N ILE A 69 -5.57 -1.89 -0.54
CA ILE A 69 -6.69 -2.82 -0.74
C ILE A 69 -6.23 -4.27 -0.49
N LEU A 70 -5.06 -4.67 -0.99
CA LEU A 70 -4.49 -5.99 -0.76
C LEU A 70 -4.19 -6.23 0.73
N GLU A 71 -3.63 -5.23 1.40
CA GLU A 71 -3.38 -5.23 2.84
C GLU A 71 -4.67 -5.49 3.63
N LYS A 72 -5.73 -4.73 3.33
CA LYS A 72 -7.02 -4.88 4.01
C LYS A 72 -7.72 -6.18 3.66
N CYS A 73 -7.78 -6.54 2.39
CA CYS A 73 -8.60 -7.67 1.96
C CYS A 73 -7.89 -9.01 2.03
N MET A 74 -6.59 -9.06 1.69
CA MET A 74 -5.83 -10.30 1.66
C MET A 74 -5.14 -10.58 2.99
N ARG A 75 -4.46 -9.59 3.59
CA ARG A 75 -3.73 -9.79 4.85
C ARG A 75 -4.66 -9.77 6.05
N GLN A 76 -5.57 -8.80 6.13
CA GLN A 76 -6.53 -8.68 7.25
C GLN A 76 -7.83 -9.49 7.01
N GLY A 77 -7.98 -10.14 5.85
CA GLY A 77 -9.11 -11.01 5.54
C GLY A 77 -10.46 -10.28 5.41
N LEU A 78 -10.43 -8.98 5.07
CA LEU A 78 -11.64 -8.19 4.90
C LEU A 78 -12.25 -8.43 3.51
N GLY A 79 -13.56 -8.68 3.46
CA GLY A 79 -14.23 -9.07 2.23
C GLY A 79 -14.56 -7.92 1.27
N ARG A 80 -15.40 -8.26 0.29
CA ARG A 80 -15.89 -7.38 -0.80
C ARG A 80 -16.34 -5.98 -0.34
N SER A 81 -17.08 -5.90 0.76
CA SER A 81 -17.61 -4.63 1.25
C SER A 81 -16.52 -3.62 1.60
N THR A 82 -15.37 -4.11 2.08
CA THR A 82 -14.21 -3.27 2.41
C THR A 82 -13.53 -2.75 1.16
N ALA A 83 -13.28 -3.61 0.17
CA ALA A 83 -12.67 -3.20 -1.10
C ALA A 83 -13.50 -2.11 -1.81
N VAL A 84 -14.82 -2.28 -1.89
CA VAL A 84 -15.74 -1.28 -2.47
C VAL A 84 -15.77 -0.01 -1.64
N GLY A 85 -15.76 -0.12 -0.31
CA GLY A 85 -15.73 1.01 0.60
C GLY A 85 -14.48 1.88 0.42
N ILE A 86 -13.31 1.24 0.35
CA ILE A 86 -12.03 1.90 0.07
C ILE A 86 -12.07 2.58 -1.30
N GLN A 87 -12.44 1.85 -2.37
CA GLN A 87 -12.53 2.42 -3.71
C GLN A 87 -13.44 3.64 -3.76
N SER A 88 -14.61 3.56 -3.13
CA SER A 88 -15.60 4.64 -3.14
C SER A 88 -15.12 5.86 -2.36
N ALA A 89 -14.44 5.65 -1.23
CA ALA A 89 -13.84 6.71 -0.43
C ALA A 89 -12.77 7.47 -1.22
N PHE A 90 -11.82 6.74 -1.81
CA PHE A 90 -10.76 7.32 -2.63
C PHE A 90 -11.29 7.94 -3.93
N THR A 91 -12.35 7.37 -4.52
CA THR A 91 -13.04 7.97 -5.66
C THR A 91 -13.63 9.32 -5.29
N GLN A 92 -14.38 9.41 -4.18
CA GLN A 92 -14.91 10.69 -3.73
C GLN A 92 -13.80 11.69 -3.39
N TYR A 93 -12.74 11.22 -2.73
CA TYR A 93 -11.62 12.05 -2.30
C TYR A 93 -10.95 12.73 -3.49
N TRP A 94 -10.58 11.97 -4.52
CA TRP A 94 -9.92 12.53 -5.71
C TRP A 94 -10.89 13.23 -6.67
N SER A 95 -12.09 12.70 -6.91
CA SER A 95 -13.06 13.36 -7.80
C SER A 95 -13.60 14.69 -7.27
N ALA A 96 -13.34 15.03 -6.01
CA ALA A 96 -13.68 16.33 -5.43
C ALA A 96 -12.48 17.32 -5.46
N MET A 97 -11.36 16.96 -6.09
CA MET A 97 -10.16 17.80 -6.21
C MET A 97 -10.08 18.52 -7.56
N ASP A 98 -9.52 19.74 -7.57
CA ASP A 98 -9.22 20.54 -8.77
C ASP A 98 -10.31 20.51 -9.85
N GLY A 99 -11.55 20.70 -9.42
CA GLY A 99 -12.72 20.63 -10.31
C GLY A 99 -12.97 19.20 -10.81
N ASP A 100 -13.14 19.06 -12.12
CA ASP A 100 -13.44 17.77 -12.78
C ASP A 100 -12.18 17.04 -13.28
N LEU A 101 -10.97 17.61 -13.08
CA LEU A 101 -9.70 17.07 -13.60
C LEU A 101 -9.47 15.61 -13.18
N TYR A 102 -9.81 15.27 -11.94
CA TYR A 102 -9.64 13.93 -11.37
C TYR A 102 -10.96 13.16 -11.23
N ALA A 103 -12.04 13.62 -11.89
CA ALA A 103 -13.34 12.96 -11.86
C ALA A 103 -13.49 11.86 -12.92
N GLY A 104 -12.59 11.81 -13.92
CA GLY A 104 -12.67 10.94 -15.09
C GLY A 104 -12.02 9.56 -14.96
N GLN A 105 -11.83 8.91 -16.10
CA GLN A 105 -11.03 7.70 -16.25
C GLN A 105 -9.57 8.01 -15.95
N TYR A 106 -8.90 7.20 -15.12
CA TYR A 106 -7.47 7.39 -14.84
C TYR A 106 -6.63 7.26 -16.11
N GLU A 107 -5.74 8.22 -16.29
CA GLU A 107 -4.68 8.23 -17.29
C GLU A 107 -3.46 8.92 -16.70
N TYR A 108 -2.28 8.42 -17.04
CA TYR A 108 -1.00 9.02 -16.66
C TYR A 108 -0.19 9.23 -17.93
N ASP A 109 0.21 10.47 -18.16
CA ASP A 109 1.06 10.88 -19.26
C ASP A 109 2.52 10.88 -18.79
N GLU A 110 3.30 9.97 -19.36
CA GLU A 110 4.73 9.82 -19.05
C GLU A 110 5.58 10.98 -19.57
N GLU A 111 5.18 11.64 -20.67
CA GLU A 111 5.93 12.74 -21.26
C GLU A 111 5.82 14.01 -20.41
N THR A 112 4.63 14.24 -19.84
CA THR A 112 4.34 15.43 -19.02
C THR A 112 4.31 15.16 -17.52
N ASP A 113 4.60 13.92 -17.08
CA ASP A 113 4.51 13.43 -15.69
C ASP A 113 3.17 13.83 -15.01
N THR A 114 2.08 13.81 -15.78
CA THR A 114 0.78 14.36 -15.37
C THR A 114 -0.26 13.26 -15.21
N VAL A 115 -0.95 13.27 -14.07
CA VAL A 115 -2.11 12.41 -13.81
C VAL A 115 -3.39 13.14 -14.20
N THR A 116 -4.27 12.47 -14.93
CA THR A 116 -5.65 12.91 -15.16
C THR A 116 -6.64 11.81 -14.77
N GLY A 117 -7.87 12.22 -14.47
CA GLY A 117 -8.90 11.30 -13.98
C GLY A 117 -8.60 10.70 -12.60
N CYS A 118 -9.44 9.76 -12.17
CA CYS A 118 -9.43 9.27 -10.80
C CYS A 118 -8.59 7.99 -10.64
N PRO A 119 -7.51 7.96 -9.85
CA PRO A 119 -6.71 6.74 -9.65
C PRO A 119 -7.52 5.54 -9.14
N ALA A 120 -8.54 5.76 -8.31
CA ALA A 120 -9.46 4.72 -7.83
C ALA A 120 -10.38 4.14 -8.93
N ARG A 121 -10.45 4.79 -10.10
CA ARG A 121 -11.16 4.32 -11.30
C ARG A 121 -10.22 3.69 -12.32
N SER A 122 -8.94 3.53 -12.02
CA SER A 122 -8.01 2.85 -12.92
C SER A 122 -8.49 1.43 -13.28
N PRO A 123 -8.11 0.92 -14.47
CA PRO A 123 -8.44 -0.45 -14.86
C PRO A 123 -7.91 -1.51 -13.88
N SER A 124 -6.74 -1.28 -13.30
CA SER A 124 -6.09 -2.21 -12.38
C SER A 124 -6.83 -2.30 -11.03
N ILE A 125 -7.30 -1.17 -10.47
CA ILE A 125 -8.15 -1.18 -9.27
C ILE A 125 -9.46 -1.92 -9.52
N ARG A 126 -10.09 -1.71 -10.68
CA ARG A 126 -11.31 -2.45 -11.05
C ARG A 126 -11.06 -3.94 -11.18
N SER A 127 -9.95 -4.33 -11.80
CA SER A 127 -9.54 -5.73 -11.93
C SER A 127 -9.30 -6.35 -10.54
N LEU A 128 -8.57 -5.67 -9.67
CA LEU A 128 -8.30 -6.11 -8.29
C LEU A 128 -9.57 -6.33 -7.49
N ILE A 129 -10.53 -5.39 -7.54
CA ILE A 129 -11.81 -5.52 -6.82
C ILE A 129 -12.61 -6.71 -7.36
N LYS A 130 -12.64 -6.90 -8.68
CA LYS A 130 -13.29 -8.07 -9.29
C LYS A 130 -12.65 -9.37 -8.80
N THR A 131 -11.32 -9.44 -8.74
CA THR A 131 -10.62 -10.60 -8.18
C THR A 131 -10.98 -10.83 -6.72
N ILE A 132 -11.06 -9.78 -5.89
CA ILE A 132 -11.48 -9.91 -4.49
C ILE A 132 -12.90 -10.49 -4.39
N PHE A 133 -13.82 -10.08 -5.27
CA PHE A 133 -15.19 -10.60 -5.27
C PHE A 133 -15.21 -12.10 -5.60
N GLU A 134 -14.50 -12.50 -6.67
CA GLU A 134 -14.42 -13.91 -7.08
C GLU A 134 -13.80 -14.79 -5.99
N LEU A 135 -12.87 -14.25 -5.20
CA LEU A 135 -12.27 -14.96 -4.07
C LEU A 135 -13.20 -15.02 -2.84
N ASP A 136 -14.00 -13.97 -2.60
CA ASP A 136 -15.02 -13.94 -1.54
C ASP A 136 -16.11 -14.99 -1.77
N GLU A 137 -16.44 -15.24 -3.03
CA GLU A 137 -17.40 -16.27 -3.44
C GLU A 137 -16.82 -17.70 -3.36
N ARG A 138 -15.49 -17.87 -3.45
CA ARG A 138 -14.80 -19.18 -3.56
C ARG A 138 -14.21 -19.70 -2.25
N ASP A 139 -14.76 -19.28 -1.11
CA ASP A 139 -14.39 -19.70 0.25
C ASP A 139 -13.14 -19.01 0.82
N ARG A 140 -13.19 -18.66 2.12
CA ARG A 140 -12.13 -17.93 2.84
C ARG A 140 -10.81 -18.70 2.88
N ALA A 141 -10.86 -20.01 2.69
CA ALA A 141 -9.68 -20.87 2.53
C ALA A 141 -8.92 -20.58 1.22
N ALA A 142 -9.62 -20.29 0.13
CA ALA A 142 -9.01 -19.89 -1.15
C ALA A 142 -8.48 -18.44 -1.10
N GLN A 143 -9.15 -17.52 -0.40
CA GLN A 143 -8.60 -16.18 -0.12
C GLN A 143 -7.26 -16.26 0.62
N ARG A 144 -7.14 -17.12 1.63
CA ARG A 144 -5.87 -17.38 2.32
C ARG A 144 -4.83 -18.01 1.41
N LEU A 145 -5.25 -18.86 0.46
CA LEU A 145 -4.37 -19.47 -0.52
C LEU A 145 -3.90 -18.48 -1.60
N VAL A 146 -4.74 -17.52 -2.03
CA VAL A 146 -4.43 -16.49 -3.04
C VAL A 146 -3.67 -15.30 -2.45
N ALA A 147 -3.95 -14.93 -1.19
CA ALA A 147 -3.04 -14.14 -0.36
C ALA A 147 -1.67 -14.81 -0.20
N ARG A 148 -1.63 -16.16 -0.29
CA ARG A 148 -0.41 -16.98 -0.41
C ARG A 148 0.05 -17.27 -1.85
N SER A 149 -0.71 -16.97 -2.89
CA SER A 149 -0.50 -17.61 -4.21
C SER A 149 0.46 -16.86 -5.15
N LYS A 150 1.45 -16.13 -4.63
CA LYS A 150 2.87 -16.56 -4.80
C LYS A 150 3.97 -15.50 -4.68
N TYR A 151 3.72 -14.19 -4.66
CA TYR A 151 4.85 -13.23 -4.68
C TYR A 151 4.78 -12.11 -3.65
N PHE A 152 3.58 -11.58 -3.38
CA PHE A 152 3.43 -10.40 -2.53
C PHE A 152 3.82 -10.65 -1.06
N MET A 153 3.41 -11.79 -0.50
CA MET A 153 3.75 -12.20 0.86
C MET A 153 5.06 -12.99 0.96
N LEU A 154 5.55 -13.58 -0.14
CA LEU A 154 6.84 -14.29 -0.14
C LEU A 154 8.02 -13.31 -0.16
N TYR A 155 7.90 -12.19 -0.87
CA TYR A 155 8.90 -11.10 -0.83
C TYR A 155 8.88 -10.36 0.50
N PHE A 156 7.69 -10.05 1.04
CA PHE A 156 7.57 -9.48 2.39
C PHE A 156 8.07 -10.43 3.50
N MET A 157 7.91 -11.76 3.37
CA MET A 157 8.45 -12.76 4.31
C MET A 157 9.93 -13.14 4.12
N SER A 158 10.55 -12.93 2.95
CA SER A 158 12.00 -13.11 2.79
C SER A 158 12.77 -11.93 3.40
N LYS A 159 12.29 -10.70 3.19
CA LYS A 159 12.89 -9.50 3.79
C LYS A 159 12.81 -9.45 5.32
N LEU A 160 11.79 -10.06 5.93
CA LEU A 160 11.69 -10.18 7.40
C LEU A 160 12.63 -11.25 7.99
N ARG A 161 12.89 -12.36 7.28
CA ARG A 161 13.80 -13.43 7.75
C ARG A 161 15.28 -13.01 7.65
N GLU A 162 15.65 -12.29 6.59
CA GLU A 162 17.00 -11.70 6.45
C GLU A 162 17.28 -10.67 7.57
N PHE A 163 16.26 -9.97 8.05
CA PHE A 163 16.35 -9.04 9.18
C PHE A 163 16.53 -9.75 10.53
N GLU A 164 15.92 -10.92 10.73
CA GLU A 164 16.07 -11.75 11.93
C GLU A 164 17.44 -12.46 11.98
N GLU A 165 17.95 -12.97 10.85
CA GLU A 165 19.27 -13.61 10.75
C GLU A 165 20.42 -12.59 10.94
N ALA A 166 20.28 -11.36 10.43
CA ALA A 166 21.23 -10.28 10.68
C ALA A 166 21.18 -9.76 12.15
N ALA A 167 20.01 -9.84 12.79
CA ALA A 167 19.84 -9.52 14.22
C ALA A 167 20.36 -10.64 15.16
N GLU A 168 20.38 -11.89 14.72
CA GLU A 168 21.01 -13.02 15.42
C GLU A 168 22.54 -13.07 15.22
N ALA A 169 23.03 -12.77 14.01
CA ALA A 169 24.46 -12.65 13.74
C ALA A 169 25.14 -11.52 14.53
N SER A 170 24.40 -10.45 14.86
CA SER A 170 24.87 -9.37 15.73
C SER A 170 24.72 -9.67 17.23
N ARG A 171 24.00 -10.74 17.62
CA ARG A 171 23.96 -11.26 19.00
C ARG A 171 25.01 -12.34 19.28
N GLY A 172 25.49 -13.06 18.26
CA GLY A 172 26.48 -14.12 18.40
C GLY A 172 27.94 -13.67 18.49
N THR A 173 28.23 -12.37 18.38
CA THR A 173 29.60 -11.81 18.43
C THR A 173 30.01 -11.26 19.79
N ASP A 174 29.18 -11.41 20.83
CA ASP A 174 29.44 -10.87 22.19
C ASP A 174 29.95 -11.95 23.18
N GLU A 175 30.61 -13.01 22.68
CA GLU A 175 31.28 -14.01 23.54
C GLU A 175 32.67 -14.38 23.00
N SER A 176 33.48 -13.36 22.67
CA SER A 176 34.95 -13.53 22.50
C SER A 176 35.71 -12.29 22.96
N LEU A 177 35.62 -12.00 24.26
CA LEU A 177 36.50 -11.04 24.94
C LEU A 177 37.04 -11.64 26.23
N GLU A 178 37.82 -12.72 26.13
CA GLU A 178 38.86 -13.13 27.09
C GLU A 178 39.82 -14.01 26.27
N ASP A 179 41.14 -13.95 26.30
CA ASP A 179 42.15 -13.11 26.93
C ASP A 179 43.43 -13.52 26.17
N ASP A 180 44.29 -12.56 25.85
CA ASP A 180 45.68 -12.62 26.32
C ASP A 180 46.53 -11.56 25.61
N ALA A 181 46.79 -10.52 26.41
CA ALA A 181 47.96 -9.69 26.30
C ALA A 181 49.23 -10.55 26.45
N GLY A 182 50.20 -10.35 25.58
CA GLY A 182 51.47 -11.04 25.69
C GLY A 182 52.55 -10.53 24.75
N ILE A 183 52.81 -9.22 24.75
CA ILE A 183 54.05 -8.67 24.22
C ILE A 183 55.05 -8.56 25.37
N ALA A 184 56.00 -9.49 25.41
CA ALA A 184 57.36 -9.29 25.90
C ALA A 184 58.28 -10.34 25.27
#